data_AF-A0A6L5K210-F1
#
_entry.id   AF-A0A6L5K210-F1
#
_cell.length_a   1.000
_cell.length_b   1.000
_cell.length_c   1.000
_cell.angle_alpha   90.00
_cell.angle_beta   90.00
_cell.angle_gamma   90.00
#
_symmetry.space_group_name_H-M   'P 1'
#
loop_
_entity.id
_entity.type
_entity.pdbx_description
1 polymer ?
#
loop_
_entity_poly.entity_id
_entity_poly.type
_entity_poly.pdbx_seq_one_letter_code
_entity_poly.pdbx_strand_id
1 'polypeptide(L)'
;MHSDLKGVFAALTTPFTGDEISPQKLRENIQKYNRIDLAGYVILGSTGESVYLSDDESEKLVQAAKESASQGKKIIVGTAREATKATIEFTNRMAGLGIDAALVRTPSYFKSLIPAMLWCLESSTIRS
;
A
#
# COMPACT_ATOMS: atom_id res chain seq x y z
N MET A 1 -15.83 4.23 13.53
CA MET A 1 -16.01 5.43 12.67
C MET A 1 -15.57 5.03 11.27
N HIS A 2 -16.53 4.73 10.37
CA HIS A 2 -16.20 4.37 8.99
C HIS A 2 -15.66 5.63 8.31
N SER A 3 -14.37 5.65 7.99
CA SER A 3 -13.74 6.78 7.31
C SER A 3 -14.00 6.61 5.81
N ASP A 4 -14.82 7.47 5.22
CA ASP A 4 -15.02 7.42 3.77
C ASP A 4 -13.70 7.76 3.05
N LEU A 5 -13.19 6.82 2.24
CA LEU A 5 -12.08 7.09 1.32
C LEU A 5 -12.56 7.98 0.16
N LYS A 6 -12.55 9.29 0.37
CA LYS A 6 -12.99 10.31 -0.58
C LYS A 6 -11.91 11.36 -0.81
N GLY A 7 -11.89 11.94 -2.01
CA GLY A 7 -10.93 12.95 -2.43
C GLY A 7 -9.78 12.37 -3.26
N VAL A 8 -8.70 13.15 -3.39
CA VAL A 8 -7.58 12.80 -4.27
C VAL A 8 -6.48 12.10 -3.48
N PHE A 9 -6.10 10.90 -3.92
CA PHE A 9 -5.00 10.15 -3.35
C PHE A 9 -3.85 10.08 -4.36
N ALA A 10 -2.67 10.55 -3.98
CA ALA A 10 -1.51 10.49 -4.87
C ALA A 10 -0.88 9.08 -4.83
N ALA A 11 -0.78 8.43 -5.99
CA ALA A 11 -0.03 7.19 -6.15
C ALA A 11 1.47 7.50 -6.18
N LEU A 12 2.20 7.10 -5.14
CA LEU A 12 3.60 7.44 -4.99
C LEU A 12 4.50 6.43 -5.71
N THR A 13 5.49 6.94 -6.42
CA THR A 13 6.62 6.16 -6.95
C THR A 13 7.56 5.76 -5.82
N THR A 14 8.29 4.66 -5.98
CA THR A 14 9.36 4.29 -5.04
C THR A 14 10.65 5.00 -5.43
N PRO A 15 11.21 5.89 -4.60
CA PRO A 15 12.47 6.54 -4.92
C PRO A 15 13.64 5.58 -4.67
N PHE A 16 14.66 5.65 -5.53
CA PHE A 16 15.89 4.86 -5.41
C PHE A 16 17.13 5.76 -5.29
N THR A 17 18.21 5.20 -4.75
CA THR A 17 19.56 5.77 -4.78
C THR A 17 20.52 4.69 -5.25
N GLY A 18 20.87 4.72 -6.53
CA GLY A 18 21.45 3.54 -7.19
C GLY A 18 20.39 2.46 -7.29
N ASP A 19 20.75 1.24 -6.88
CA ASP A 19 19.86 0.07 -6.93
C ASP A 19 19.06 -0.15 -5.63
N GLU A 20 19.28 0.67 -4.60
CA GLU A 20 18.65 0.55 -3.29
C GLU A 20 17.46 1.51 -3.14
N ILE A 21 16.40 1.05 -2.49
CA ILE A 21 15.27 1.93 -2.14
C ILE A 21 15.73 3.08 -1.24
N SER A 22 15.09 4.23 -1.40
CA SER A 22 15.35 5.41 -0.57
C SER A 22 14.10 5.85 0.18
N PRO A 23 13.85 5.28 1.37
CA PRO A 23 12.81 5.76 2.28
C PRO A 23 12.97 7.24 2.61
N GLN A 24 14.20 7.74 2.72
CA GLN A 24 14.46 9.15 2.99
C GLN A 24 13.93 10.07 1.88
N LYS A 25 14.22 9.79 0.62
CA LYS A 25 13.67 10.56 -0.51
C LYS A 25 12.15 10.43 -0.58
N LEU A 26 11.57 9.30 -0.18
CA LEU A 26 10.12 9.15 -0.06
C LEU A 26 9.55 10.11 0.99
N ARG A 27 10.20 10.23 2.17
CA ARG A 27 9.81 11.21 3.21
C ARG A 27 9.82 12.63 2.66
N GLU A 28 10.89 13.02 1.95
CA GLU A 28 11.03 14.35 1.34
C GLU A 28 9.91 14.63 0.32
N ASN A 29 9.55 13.64 -0.50
CA ASN A 29 8.44 13.76 -1.45
C ASN A 29 7.10 13.96 -0.72
N ILE A 30 6.83 13.16 0.31
CA ILE A 30 5.60 13.28 1.11
C ILE A 30 5.54 14.63 1.81
N GLN A 31 6.65 15.14 2.34
CA GLN A 31 6.71 16.47 2.95
C GLN A 31 6.34 17.59 1.96
N LYS A 32 6.72 17.45 0.68
CA LYS A 32 6.28 18.37 -0.39
C LYS A 32 4.79 18.20 -0.67
N TYR A 33 4.31 16.97 -0.80
CA TYR A 33 2.90 16.67 -1.11
C TYR A 33 1.94 17.01 0.02
N ASN A 34 2.39 17.03 1.28
CA ASN A 34 1.58 17.45 2.43
C ASN A 34 1.08 18.91 2.28
N ARG A 35 1.76 19.72 1.46
CA ARG A 35 1.37 21.11 1.18
C ARG A 35 0.27 21.23 0.11
N ILE A 36 -0.10 20.10 -0.51
CA ILE A 36 -1.13 20.01 -1.53
C ILE A 36 -2.41 19.44 -0.89
N ASP A 37 -3.57 19.86 -1.39
CA ASP A 37 -4.87 19.38 -0.92
C ASP A 37 -5.18 17.96 -1.42
N LEU A 38 -4.47 16.98 -0.84
CA LEU A 38 -4.67 15.55 -1.04
C LEU A 38 -5.43 14.95 0.15
N ALA A 39 -6.30 13.98 -0.10
CA ALA A 39 -6.90 13.16 0.94
C ALA A 39 -5.91 12.16 1.55
N GLY A 40 -4.89 11.76 0.78
CA GLY A 40 -3.92 10.78 1.22
C GLY A 40 -2.96 10.31 0.14
N TYR A 41 -2.31 9.18 0.43
CA TYR A 41 -1.28 8.59 -0.40
C TYR A 41 -1.56 7.11 -0.63
N VAL A 42 -1.28 6.64 -1.85
CA VAL A 42 -1.27 5.22 -2.19
C VAL A 42 0.19 4.79 -2.36
N ILE A 43 0.63 3.84 -1.53
CA ILE A 43 1.98 3.27 -1.55
C ILE A 43 1.91 1.84 -2.08
N LEU A 44 2.96 1.37 -2.74
CA LEU A 44 3.04 0.00 -3.31
C LEU A 44 1.95 -0.32 -4.35
N GLY A 45 1.40 0.71 -5.00
CA GLY A 45 0.62 0.54 -6.23
C GLY A 45 1.52 0.08 -7.39
N SER A 46 0.95 -0.11 -8.58
CA SER A 46 1.75 -0.39 -9.79
C SER A 46 2.79 0.71 -10.06
N THR A 47 2.43 1.97 -9.82
CA THR A 47 3.31 3.13 -9.91
C THR A 47 4.43 3.10 -8.86
N GLY A 48 4.22 2.43 -7.74
CA GLY A 48 5.20 2.24 -6.68
C GLY A 48 6.13 1.06 -6.91
N GLU A 49 6.08 0.43 -8.09
CA GLU A 49 7.01 -0.64 -8.50
C GLU A 49 7.00 -1.85 -7.56
N SER A 50 5.86 -2.13 -6.91
CA SER A 50 5.74 -3.13 -5.85
C SER A 50 6.11 -4.56 -6.24
N VAL A 51 6.10 -4.90 -7.53
CA VAL A 51 6.54 -6.21 -8.02
C VAL A 51 8.05 -6.42 -7.96
N TYR A 52 8.83 -5.35 -7.81
CA TYR A 52 10.29 -5.39 -7.75
C TYR A 52 10.84 -5.24 -6.33
N LEU A 53 9.96 -5.11 -5.33
CA LEU A 53 10.35 -4.87 -3.94
C LEU A 53 10.16 -6.12 -3.11
N SER A 54 11.12 -6.39 -2.23
CA SER A 54 10.92 -7.34 -1.14
C SER A 54 9.88 -6.84 -0.14
N ASP A 55 9.34 -7.75 0.67
CA ASP A 55 8.40 -7.38 1.74
C ASP A 55 9.03 -6.45 2.78
N ASP A 56 10.32 -6.61 3.07
CA ASP A 56 11.03 -5.80 4.06
C ASP A 56 11.32 -4.39 3.53
N GLU A 57 11.64 -4.26 2.25
CA GLU A 57 11.72 -2.96 1.57
C GLU A 57 10.37 -2.26 1.53
N SER A 58 9.34 -3.02 1.19
CA SER A 58 7.95 -2.55 1.19
C SER A 58 7.53 -2.01 2.57
N GLU A 59 7.86 -2.74 3.63
CA GLU A 59 7.58 -2.34 5.01
C GLU A 59 8.31 -1.03 5.39
N LYS A 60 9.59 -0.90 5.04
CA LYS A 60 10.35 0.34 5.27
C LYS A 60 9.73 1.55 4.57
N LEU A 61 9.22 1.38 3.35
CA LEU A 61 8.55 2.45 2.60
C LEU A 61 7.21 2.84 3.23
N VAL A 62 6.41 1.85 3.64
CA VAL A 62 5.12 2.09 4.31
C VAL A 62 5.32 2.79 5.64
N GLN A 63 6.30 2.36 6.45
CA GLN A 63 6.66 3.02 7.70
C GLN A 63 7.10 4.46 7.45
N ALA A 64 8.01 4.70 6.50
CA ALA A 64 8.45 6.04 6.16
C ALA A 64 7.30 6.95 5.70
N ALA A 65 6.33 6.39 4.96
CA ALA A 65 5.15 7.12 4.54
C ALA A 65 4.23 7.48 5.71
N LYS A 66 3.97 6.54 6.62
CA LYS A 66 3.18 6.76 7.84
C LYS A 66 3.78 7.83 8.73
N GLU A 67 5.10 7.81 8.92
CA GLU A 67 5.81 8.79 9.75
C GLU A 67 5.81 10.20 9.15
N SER A 68 5.74 10.31 7.81
CA SER A 68 5.89 11.58 7.10
C SER A 68 4.56 12.25 6.75
N ALA A 69 3.46 11.50 6.69
CA ALA A 69 2.16 12.02 6.31
C ALA A 69 1.61 12.96 7.39
N SER A 70 1.12 14.13 6.99
CA SER A 70 0.50 15.07 7.93
C SER A 70 -0.80 14.50 8.50
N GLN A 71 -1.18 14.97 9.70
CA GLN A 71 -2.43 14.57 10.35
C GLN A 71 -3.63 14.70 9.39
N GLY A 72 -4.47 13.68 9.37
CA GLY A 72 -5.66 13.61 8.50
C GLY A 72 -5.41 13.01 7.11
N LYS A 73 -4.16 12.93 6.63
CA LYS A 73 -3.84 12.24 5.37
C LYS A 73 -3.91 10.73 5.59
N LYS A 74 -4.65 10.05 4.72
CA LYS A 74 -4.87 8.61 4.77
C LYS A 74 -3.78 7.85 4.01
N ILE A 75 -3.34 6.70 4.53
CA ILE A 75 -2.37 5.82 3.87
C ILE A 75 -3.05 4.55 3.39
N ILE A 76 -3.08 4.39 2.07
CA ILE A 76 -3.55 3.18 1.39
C ILE A 76 -2.32 2.42 0.90
N VAL A 77 -2.27 1.11 1.12
CA VAL A 77 -1.11 0.29 0.75
C VAL A 77 -1.50 -0.85 -0.16
N GLY A 78 -0.79 -1.01 -1.28
CA GLY A 78 -0.87 -2.19 -2.14
C GLY A 78 -0.30 -3.42 -1.43
N THR A 79 -1.16 -4.38 -1.07
CA THR A 79 -0.74 -5.57 -0.30
C THR A 79 -0.85 -6.88 -1.05
N ALA A 80 -1.32 -6.85 -2.30
CA ALA A 80 -1.43 -8.05 -3.13
C ALA A 80 -0.07 -8.73 -3.33
N ARG A 81 -0.09 -10.07 -3.26
CA ARG A 81 1.01 -10.98 -3.58
C ARG A 81 0.49 -12.07 -4.51
N GLU A 82 1.40 -12.84 -5.10
CA GLU A 82 1.05 -13.89 -6.05
C GLU A 82 0.32 -15.10 -5.41
N ALA A 83 0.21 -15.13 -4.08
CA ALA A 83 -0.59 -16.11 -3.36
C ALA A 83 -1.53 -15.42 -2.36
N THR A 84 -2.73 -15.99 -2.18
CA THR A 84 -3.72 -15.51 -1.20
C THR A 84 -3.17 -15.51 0.21
N LYS A 85 -2.49 -16.60 0.61
CA LYS A 85 -1.88 -16.70 1.94
C LYS A 85 -0.85 -15.59 2.17
N ALA A 86 0.04 -15.38 1.21
CA ALA A 86 1.04 -14.31 1.28
C ALA A 86 0.39 -12.91 1.30
N THR A 87 -0.69 -12.71 0.55
CA THR A 87 -1.46 -11.46 0.56
C THR A 87 -2.07 -11.19 1.94
N ILE A 88 -2.65 -12.21 2.58
CA ILE A 88 -3.22 -12.09 3.93
C ILE A 88 -2.13 -11.79 4.95
N GLU A 89 -1.02 -12.53 4.92
CA GLU A 89 0.12 -12.33 5.83
C GLU A 89 0.70 -10.91 5.70
N PHE A 90 0.96 -10.47 4.47
CA PHE A 90 1.48 -9.14 4.21
C PHE A 90 0.47 -8.04 4.57
N THR A 91 -0.83 -8.23 4.29
CA THR A 91 -1.88 -7.30 4.69
C THR A 91 -1.94 -7.14 6.21
N ASN A 92 -1.85 -8.24 6.96
CA ASN A 92 -1.85 -8.20 8.43
C ASN A 92 -0.60 -7.50 8.99
N ARG A 93 0.58 -7.72 8.38
CA ARG A 93 1.80 -6.96 8.72
C ARG A 93 1.58 -5.47 8.54
N MET A 94 1.06 -5.05 7.37
CA MET A 94 0.81 -3.63 7.10
C MET A 94 -0.28 -3.04 7.99
N ALA A 95 -1.31 -3.81 8.34
CA ALA A 95 -2.31 -3.41 9.33
C ALA A 95 -1.68 -3.13 10.70
N GLY A 96 -0.69 -3.91 11.10
CA GLY A 96 0.11 -3.68 12.32
C GLY A 96 0.87 -2.34 12.32
N LEU A 97 1.17 -1.77 11.15
CA LEU A 97 1.77 -0.44 10.98
C LEU A 97 0.73 0.70 11.01
N GLY A 98 -0.56 0.37 11.16
CA GLY A 98 -1.65 1.35 11.25
C GLY A 98 -2.00 2.01 9.91
N ILE A 99 -1.93 1.27 8.80
CA ILE A 99 -2.46 1.74 7.51
C ILE A 99 -3.97 1.98 7.60
N ASP A 100 -4.50 2.89 6.78
CA ASP A 100 -5.94 3.20 6.78
C ASP A 100 -6.75 2.23 5.89
N ALA A 101 -6.13 1.72 4.82
CA ALA A 101 -6.74 0.72 3.94
C ALA A 101 -5.70 -0.10 3.17
N ALA A 102 -6.06 -1.34 2.84
CA ALA A 102 -5.32 -2.18 1.92
C ALA A 102 -5.91 -2.08 0.50
N LEU A 103 -5.05 -2.02 -0.51
CA LEU A 103 -5.38 -2.10 -1.93
C LEU A 103 -4.96 -3.49 -2.44
N VAL A 104 -5.94 -4.36 -2.63
CA VAL A 104 -5.70 -5.75 -3.07
C VAL A 104 -6.06 -5.87 -4.55
N ARG A 105 -5.04 -5.93 -5.41
CA ARG A 105 -5.21 -6.22 -6.84
C ARG A 105 -5.43 -7.73 -7.05
N THR A 106 -6.23 -8.07 -8.06
CA THR A 106 -6.34 -9.44 -8.55
C THR A 106 -4.98 -9.97 -9.02
N PRO A 107 -4.60 -11.22 -8.68
CA PRO A 107 -3.39 -11.83 -9.21
C PRO A 107 -3.41 -11.83 -10.74
N SER A 108 -2.39 -11.27 -11.37
CA SER A 108 -2.35 -11.09 -12.83
C SER A 108 -2.13 -12.40 -13.60
N TYR A 109 -1.65 -13.45 -12.92
CA TYR A 109 -1.38 -14.75 -13.51
C TYR A 109 -2.65 -15.60 -13.74
N PHE A 110 -3.71 -15.38 -12.96
CA PHE A 110 -4.95 -16.19 -13.02
C PHE A 110 -6.08 -15.54 -13.83
N LYS A 111 -5.76 -15.05 -15.03
CA LYS A 111 -6.71 -14.36 -15.93
C LYS A 111 -8.03 -15.13 -16.20
N SER A 112 -8.07 -16.45 -15.98
CA SER A 112 -9.20 -17.32 -16.33
C SER A 112 -9.93 -17.97 -15.13
N LEU A 113 -9.62 -17.64 -13.87
CA LEU A 113 -10.21 -18.28 -12.68
C LEU A 113 -10.94 -17.30 -11.75
N ILE A 114 -11.76 -16.43 -12.34
CA ILE A 114 -12.63 -15.47 -11.63
C ILE A 114 -13.42 -16.08 -10.44
N PRO A 115 -13.85 -17.36 -10.41
CA PRO A 115 -14.53 -17.93 -9.25
C PRO A 115 -13.67 -18.04 -7.97
N ALA A 116 -12.34 -18.18 -8.06
CA ALA A 116 -11.46 -18.28 -6.88
C ALA A 116 -11.31 -16.94 -6.12
N MET A 117 -11.72 -15.84 -6.74
CA MET A 117 -11.58 -14.47 -6.24
C MET A 117 -12.58 -14.14 -5.13
N LEU A 118 -13.85 -14.56 -5.25
CA LEU A 118 -14.84 -14.34 -4.19
C LEU A 118 -14.36 -14.96 -2.87
N TRP A 119 -13.81 -16.17 -2.95
CA TRP A 119 -13.29 -16.88 -1.80
C TRP A 119 -12.11 -16.17 -1.13
N CYS A 120 -11.21 -15.55 -1.92
CA CYS A 120 -10.08 -14.80 -1.37
C CYS A 120 -10.54 -13.53 -0.64
N LEU A 121 -11.50 -12.79 -1.19
CA LEU A 121 -12.05 -11.59 -0.56
C LEU A 121 -12.86 -11.94 0.69
N GLU A 122 -13.68 -12.99 0.64
CA GLU A 122 -14.43 -13.50 1.80
C GLU A 122 -13.48 -13.97 2.92
N SER A 123 -12.41 -14.70 2.58
CA SER A 123 -11.42 -15.18 3.55
C SER A 123 -10.52 -14.08 4.12
N SER A 124 -10.40 -12.94 3.43
CA SER A 124 -9.61 -11.78 3.86
C SER A 124 -10.44 -10.75 4.64
N THR A 125 -11.73 -11.02 4.87
CA THR A 125 -12.54 -10.19 5.77
C THR A 125 -11.98 -10.33 7.17
N ILE A 126 -11.18 -9.34 7.57
CA ILE A 126 -10.68 -9.16 8.93
C ILE A 126 -11.92 -9.21 9.83
N ARG A 127 -12.04 -10.27 10.65
CA ARG A 127 -12.98 -10.28 11.77
C ARG A 127 -12.55 -9.13 12.68
N SER A 128 -13.30 -8.04 12.60
CA SER A 128 -13.36 -6.96 13.58
C SER A 128 -13.78 -7.50 14.94
#